data_AF-A0A7W2JML6-F1
#
_entry.id   AF-A0A7W2JML6-F1
#
_cell.length_a   1.000
_cell.length_b   1.000
_cell.length_c   1.000
_cell.angle_alpha   90.00
_cell.angle_beta   90.00
_cell.angle_gamma   90.00
#
_symmetry.space_group_name_H-M   'P 1'
#
loop_
_entity.id
_entity.type
_entity.pdbx_description
1 polymer ?
#
loop_
_entity_poly.entity_id
_entity_poly.type
_entity_poly.pdbx_seq_one_letter_code
_entity_poly.pdbx_strand_id
1 'polypeptide(L)'
;MSSVLKEFPEAFATRINKILEMPDPVPGNRENGWFAGYGCRWCKFSKAWFTVLPFEMQPVAETVASMFKNAGLQDVTITLEAGVTQAEGGKGYQVSARI
;
A
#
# COMPACT_ATOMS: atom_id res chain seq x y z
N MET A 1 5.48 17.88 8.22
CA MET A 1 5.39 16.85 7.16
C MET A 1 6.50 17.13 6.16
N SER A 2 7.37 16.17 5.87
CA SER A 2 8.38 16.33 4.81
C SER A 2 7.68 16.69 3.50
N SER A 3 8.07 17.80 2.84
CA SER A 3 7.45 18.29 1.59
C SER A 3 7.42 17.22 0.50
N VAL A 4 8.40 16.31 0.55
CA VAL A 4 8.68 15.26 -0.43
C VAL A 4 7.53 14.28 -0.64
N LEU A 5 6.76 13.93 0.41
CA LEU A 5 5.63 13.00 0.23
C LEU A 5 4.50 13.61 -0.60
N LYS A 6 4.28 14.92 -0.44
CA LYS A 6 3.25 15.66 -1.17
C LYS A 6 3.70 15.99 -2.59
N GLU A 7 5.00 16.26 -2.74
CA GLU A 7 5.62 16.63 -4.02
C GLU A 7 5.86 15.41 -4.93
N PHE A 8 6.21 14.25 -4.36
CA PHE A 8 6.60 13.05 -5.10
C PHE A 8 5.94 11.77 -4.55
N PRO A 9 4.60 11.69 -4.51
CA PRO A 9 3.90 10.56 -3.88
C PRO A 9 4.12 9.22 -4.60
N GLU A 10 4.25 9.24 -5.92
CA GLU A 10 4.51 8.04 -6.72
C GLU A 10 5.93 7.49 -6.50
N ALA A 11 6.93 8.39 -6.43
CA ALA A 11 8.31 8.00 -6.13
C ALA A 11 8.44 7.36 -4.75
N PHE A 12 7.65 7.81 -3.77
CA PHE A 12 7.60 7.18 -2.46
C PHE A 12 7.03 5.75 -2.52
N ALA A 13 5.98 5.52 -3.31
CA ALA A 13 5.42 4.18 -3.53
C ALA A 13 6.45 3.24 -4.19
N THR A 14 7.12 3.69 -5.25
CA THR A 14 8.20 2.93 -5.90
C THR A 14 9.34 2.61 -4.93
N ARG A 15 9.68 3.53 -4.01
CA ARG A 15 10.70 3.27 -2.99
C ARG A 15 10.29 2.16 -2.03
N ILE A 16 9.03 2.14 -1.60
CA ILE A 16 8.50 1.04 -0.77
C ILE A 16 8.60 -0.28 -1.54
N ASN A 17 8.19 -0.32 -2.81
CA ASN A 17 8.28 -1.54 -3.63
C ASN A 17 9.70 -2.09 -3.74
N LYS A 18 10.68 -1.21 -3.93
CA LYS A 18 12.11 -1.58 -3.93
C LYS A 18 12.56 -2.17 -2.60
N ILE A 19 12.12 -1.61 -1.47
CA ILE A 19 12.44 -2.15 -0.13
C ILE A 19 11.83 -3.53 0.07
N LEU A 20 10.62 -3.74 -0.47
CA LEU A 20 9.89 -4.99 -0.39
C LEU A 20 10.35 -6.04 -1.43
N GLU A 21 11.28 -5.68 -2.32
CA GLU A 21 11.70 -6.49 -3.47
C GLU A 21 10.50 -6.93 -4.34
N MET A 22 9.44 -6.11 -4.37
CA MET A 22 8.23 -6.36 -5.16
C MET A 22 8.27 -5.55 -6.46
N PRO A 23 7.76 -6.09 -7.58
CA PRO A 23 7.57 -5.30 -8.79
C PRO A 23 6.56 -4.18 -8.52
N ASP A 24 6.69 -3.06 -9.23
CA ASP A 24 5.67 -2.01 -9.19
C ASP A 24 4.33 -2.58 -9.70
N PRO A 25 3.21 -2.38 -8.96
CA PRO A 25 1.93 -2.95 -9.35
C PRO A 25 1.42 -2.32 -10.65
N VAL A 26 1.03 -3.16 -11.63
CA VAL A 26 0.53 -2.71 -12.94
C VAL A 26 -0.73 -1.84 -12.80
N PRO A 27 -0.94 -0.81 -13.64
CA PRO A 27 -2.06 0.13 -13.48
C PRO A 27 -3.40 -0.55 -13.16
N GLY A 28 -4.07 -0.04 -12.13
CA GLY A 28 -5.35 -0.57 -11.67
C GLY A 28 -6.43 -0.28 -12.69
N ASN A 29 -7.17 -1.30 -13.08
CA ASN A 29 -8.30 -1.21 -13.98
C ASN A 29 -9.44 -2.10 -13.47
N ARG A 30 -10.59 -2.05 -14.14
CA ARG A 30 -11.75 -2.86 -13.75
C ARG A 30 -11.46 -4.36 -13.78
N GLU A 31 -10.66 -4.83 -14.73
CA GLU A 31 -10.38 -6.25 -14.96
C GLU A 31 -9.47 -6.84 -13.88
N ASN A 32 -8.59 -6.04 -13.29
CA ASN A 32 -7.70 -6.45 -12.21
C ASN A 32 -8.15 -5.99 -10.80
N GLY A 33 -9.43 -5.62 -10.67
CA GLY A 33 -10.03 -5.24 -9.38
C GLY A 33 -9.49 -3.93 -8.82
N TRP A 34 -9.04 -3.01 -9.68
CA TRP A 34 -8.49 -1.68 -9.35
C TRP A 34 -7.17 -1.69 -8.55
N PHE A 35 -6.75 -2.84 -8.04
CA PHE A 35 -5.43 -3.09 -7.45
C PHE A 35 -4.85 -4.42 -7.94
N ALA A 36 -3.95 -4.30 -8.91
CA ALA A 36 -3.42 -5.41 -9.69
C ALA A 36 -2.16 -6.00 -9.04
N GLY A 37 -2.36 -6.79 -7.98
CA GLY A 37 -1.29 -7.57 -7.35
C GLY A 37 -0.81 -7.01 -6.02
N TYR A 38 0.44 -7.33 -5.68
CA TYR A 38 1.10 -6.94 -4.44
C TYR A 38 1.99 -5.72 -4.64
N GLY A 39 2.34 -5.06 -3.53
CA GLY A 39 3.16 -3.85 -3.52
C GLY A 39 2.35 -2.60 -3.18
N CYS A 40 3.03 -1.46 -3.28
CA CYS A 40 2.59 -0.12 -2.90
C CYS A 40 2.27 0.72 -4.14
N ARG A 41 1.19 1.49 -4.04
CA ARG A 41 0.76 2.46 -5.05
C ARG A 41 0.24 3.73 -4.40
N TRP A 42 0.50 4.86 -5.05
CA TRP A 42 -0.24 6.10 -4.82
C TRP A 42 -1.53 6.15 -5.63
N CYS A 43 -2.66 6.44 -4.99
CA CYS A 43 -3.93 6.71 -5.65
C CYS A 43 -4.22 8.22 -5.65
N LYS A 44 -4.22 8.81 -6.86
CA LYS A 44 -4.47 10.24 -7.04
C LYS A 44 -5.88 10.68 -6.63
N PHE A 45 -6.87 9.80 -6.74
CA PHE A 45 -8.28 10.08 -6.42
C PHE A 45 -8.53 10.12 -4.92
N SER A 46 -8.14 9.06 -4.20
CA SER A 46 -8.32 8.97 -2.74
C SER A 46 -7.25 9.70 -1.94
N LYS A 47 -6.22 10.26 -2.61
CA LYS A 47 -5.05 10.89 -1.97
C LYS A 47 -4.42 9.99 -0.91
N ALA A 48 -4.28 8.72 -1.24
CA ALA A 48 -3.79 7.70 -0.33
C ALA A 48 -2.78 6.77 -1.00
N TRP A 49 -1.84 6.28 -0.21
CA TRP A 49 -1.04 5.12 -0.57
C TRP A 49 -1.75 3.85 -0.12
N PHE A 50 -1.68 2.84 -0.97
CA PHE A 50 -2.20 1.50 -0.70
C PHE A 50 -1.06 0.51 -0.94
N THR A 51 -0.72 -0.26 0.10
CA THR A 51 0.24 -1.36 0.00
C THR A 51 -0.47 -2.67 0.27
N VAL A 52 -0.51 -3.57 -0.71
CA VAL A 52 -1.09 -4.91 -0.58
C VAL A 52 0.03 -5.93 -0.41
N LEU A 53 -0.09 -6.77 0.61
CA LEU A 53 0.90 -7.77 1.00
C LEU A 53 0.18 -9.11 1.26
N PRO A 54 0.81 -10.25 0.98
CA PRO A 54 0.21 -11.55 1.26
C PRO A 54 0.09 -11.83 2.76
N PHE A 55 -0.74 -12.79 3.15
CA PHE A 55 -1.07 -13.07 4.56
C PHE A 55 0.14 -13.45 5.42
N GLU A 56 1.15 -14.10 4.85
CA GLU A 56 2.39 -14.46 5.52
C GLU A 56 3.28 -13.24 5.86
N MET A 57 3.00 -12.08 5.27
CA MET A 57 3.78 -10.85 5.42
C MET A 57 3.17 -9.85 6.42
N GLN A 58 2.40 -10.30 7.42
CA GLN A 58 1.86 -9.42 8.46
C GLN A 58 2.93 -8.51 9.13
N PRO A 59 4.11 -9.02 9.55
CA PRO A 59 5.15 -8.15 10.15
C PRO A 59 5.68 -7.09 9.18
N VAL A 60 5.66 -7.39 7.87
CA VAL A 60 6.04 -6.46 6.82
C VAL A 60 4.98 -5.37 6.67
N ALA A 61 3.69 -5.71 6.76
CA ALA A 61 2.59 -4.75 6.74
C ALA A 61 2.69 -3.74 7.90
N GLU A 62 3.02 -4.23 9.10
CA GLU A 62 3.27 -3.39 10.28
C GLU A 62 4.49 -2.48 10.10
N THR A 63 5.55 -3.00 9.47
CA THR A 63 6.75 -2.23 9.14
C THR A 63 6.44 -1.12 8.13
N VAL A 64 5.70 -1.42 7.06
CA VAL A 64 5.26 -0.45 6.06
C VAL A 64 4.38 0.64 6.71
N ALA A 65 3.45 0.25 7.58
CA ALA A 65 2.64 1.22 8.32
C ALA A 65 3.51 2.14 9.19
N SER A 66 4.54 1.59 9.82
CA SER A 66 5.52 2.37 10.59
C SER A 66 6.34 3.31 9.72
N MET A 67 6.72 2.90 8.49
CA MET A 67 7.39 3.78 7.53
C MET A 67 6.52 4.99 7.16
N PHE A 68 5.22 4.79 6.91
CA PHE A 68 4.29 5.90 6.63
C PHE A 68 4.15 6.85 7.84
N LYS A 69 4.02 6.30 9.05
CA LYS A 69 3.96 7.09 10.29
C LYS A 69 5.23 7.91 10.52
N ASN A 70 6.40 7.29 10.35
CA ASN A 70 7.70 7.95 10.48
C ASN A 70 7.93 9.02 9.42
N ALA A 71 7.32 8.87 8.24
CA ALA A 71 7.32 9.88 7.20
C ALA A 71 6.32 11.04 7.47
N GLY A 72 5.55 10.95 8.56
CA GLY A 72 4.69 12.01 9.08
C GLY A 72 3.22 11.90 8.72
N LEU A 73 2.76 10.75 8.19
CA LEU A 73 1.33 10.48 7.97
C LEU A 73 0.67 9.99 9.25
N GLN A 74 -0.50 10.55 9.58
CA GLN A 74 -1.21 10.24 10.83
C GLN A 74 -2.34 9.24 10.60
N ASP A 75 -3.04 9.32 9.46
CA ASP A 75 -4.07 8.35 9.07
C ASP A 75 -3.41 7.17 8.35
N VAL A 76 -2.99 6.17 9.13
CA VAL A 76 -2.40 4.92 8.64
C VAL A 76 -3.14 3.73 9.26
N THR A 77 -3.69 2.87 8.42
CA THR A 77 -4.50 1.70 8.80
C THR A 77 -3.98 0.42 8.16
N ILE A 78 -4.18 -0.71 8.83
CA ILE A 78 -3.93 -2.06 8.29
C ILE A 78 -5.26 -2.79 8.32
N THR A 79 -5.69 -3.31 7.19
CA THR A 79 -6.98 -4.01 7.00
C THR A 79 -6.76 -5.23 6.11
N LEU A 80 -7.78 -6.07 5.95
CA LEU A 80 -7.79 -7.08 4.89
C LEU A 80 -8.04 -6.40 3.54
N GLU A 81 -7.29 -6.79 2.50
CA GLU A 81 -7.57 -6.31 1.15
C GLU A 81 -9.00 -6.69 0.75
N ALA A 82 -9.75 -5.68 0.28
CA ALA A 82 -11.19 -5.77 0.01
C ALA A 82 -12.07 -6.28 1.18
N GLY A 83 -11.53 -6.38 2.40
CA GLY A 83 -12.23 -6.97 3.55
C GLY A 83 -12.37 -8.49 3.48
N VAL A 84 -11.62 -9.17 2.61
CA VAL A 84 -11.81 -10.60 2.32
C VAL A 84 -10.77 -11.44 3.07
N THR A 85 -11.21 -12.49 3.77
CA THR A 85 -10.31 -13.40 4.49
C THR A 85 -9.58 -14.35 3.55
N GLN A 86 -8.52 -15.02 4.05
CA GLN A 86 -7.81 -16.04 3.27
C GLN A 86 -8.73 -17.19 2.85
N ALA A 87 -9.67 -17.59 3.71
CA ALA A 87 -10.61 -18.68 3.43
C ALA A 87 -11.59 -18.34 2.30
N GLU A 88 -11.84 -17.05 2.08
CA GLU A 88 -12.73 -16.53 1.03
C GLU A 88 -11.96 -16.14 -0.25
N GLY A 89 -10.65 -16.41 -0.30
CA GLY A 89 -9.80 -16.09 -1.46
C GLY A 89 -9.24 -14.68 -1.47
N GLY A 90 -9.17 -14.02 -0.32
CA GLY A 90 -8.54 -12.70 -0.17
C GLY A 90 -7.04 -12.72 -0.50
N LYS A 91 -6.49 -11.56 -0.88
CA LYS A 91 -5.07 -11.44 -1.23
C LYS A 91 -4.16 -11.32 -0.02
N GLY A 92 -4.65 -10.75 1.08
CA GLY A 92 -3.87 -10.53 2.29
C GLY A 92 -4.18 -9.20 2.97
N TYR A 93 -3.14 -8.54 3.44
CA TYR A 93 -3.24 -7.26 4.16
C TYR A 93 -3.12 -6.08 3.22
N GLN A 94 -3.91 -5.05 3.48
CA GLN A 94 -3.81 -3.73 2.88
C GLN A 94 -3.42 -2.70 3.93
N VAL A 95 -2.26 -2.07 3.74
CA VAL A 95 -1.86 -0.86 4.46
C VAL A 95 -2.37 0.35 3.68
N SER A 96 -3.19 1.19 4.30
CA SER A 96 -3.69 2.43 3.71
C SER A 96 -3.16 3.63 4.47
N ALA A 97 -2.52 4.57 3.79
CA ALA A 97 -2.00 5.79 4.39
C ALA A 97 -2.53 7.02 3.63
N ARG A 98 -3.21 7.94 4.32
CA ARG A 98 -3.87 9.11 3.69
C ARG A 98 -3.16 10.43 4.04
N ILE A 99 -3.22 11.38 3.11
CA ILE A 99 -2.80 12.78 3.32
C ILE A 99 -3.96 13.60 3.87
#